data_AF-A0A3N5IS26-F1
#
_entry.id   AF-A0A3N5IS26-F1
#
_cell.length_a   1.000
_cell.length_b   1.000
_cell.length_c   1.000
_cell.angle_alpha   90.00
_cell.angle_beta   90.00
_cell.angle_gamma   90.00
#
_symmetry.space_group_name_H-M   'P 1'
#
loop_
_entity.id
_entity.type
_entity.pdbx_description
1 polymer ?
#
loop_
_entity_poly.entity_id
_entity_poly.type
_entity_poly.pdbx_seq_one_letter_code
_entity_poly.pdbx_strand_id
1 'polypeptide(L)' 'MVAPKNFSRADKVGAVLVVGGGIAGMQAALDLANSGFYVYLVEKSPSIGGGMSQLDKTFPTNDCAM' A
#
# COMPACT_ATOMS: atom_id res chain seq x y z
N MET A 1 5.80 7.91 8.60
CA MET A 1 7.01 8.03 7.76
C MET A 1 7.66 6.65 7.69
N VAL A 2 7.18 5.76 6.82
CA VAL A 2 7.83 4.45 6.63
C VAL A 2 9.13 4.71 5.89
N ALA A 3 10.26 4.43 6.54
CA ALA A 3 11.58 4.64 5.97
C ALA A 3 11.70 3.89 4.64
N PRO A 4 12.14 4.53 3.55
CA PRO A 4 12.47 3.82 2.33
C PRO A 4 13.67 2.92 2.65
N LYS A 5 13.46 1.60 2.69
CA LYS A 5 14.58 0.67 2.69
C LYS A 5 15.34 0.90 1.39
N ASN A 6 16.62 1.29 1.47
CA ASN A 6 17.52 1.42 0.33
C ASN A 6 17.64 0.07 -0.38
N PHE A 7 16.76 -0.17 -1.35
CA PHE A 7 16.77 -1.40 -2.14
C PHE A 7 17.76 -1.23 -3.29
N SER A 8 18.91 -1.88 -3.13
CA SER A 8 19.85 -2.13 -4.22
C SER A 8 19.09 -2.77 -5.39
N ARG A 9 19.17 -2.16 -6.58
CA ARG A 9 18.51 -2.64 -7.82
C ARG A 9 18.98 -4.02 -8.26
N ALA A 10 20.06 -4.55 -7.69
CA ALA A 10 20.73 -5.75 -8.18
C ALA A 10 20.18 -7.08 -7.65
N ASP A 11 19.42 -7.08 -6.54
CA ASP A 11 19.10 -8.33 -5.80
C ASP A 11 17.65 -8.80 -5.93
N LYS A 12 16.75 -8.03 -6.57
CA LYS A 12 15.32 -8.36 -6.62
C LYS A 12 14.92 -8.97 -7.96
N VAL A 13 14.49 -10.24 -7.92
CA VAL A 13 14.18 -11.08 -9.10
C VAL A 13 12.79 -10.78 -9.72
N GLY A 14 12.20 -9.61 -9.49
CA GLY A 14 10.92 -9.27 -10.09
C GLY A 14 10.34 -7.93 -9.64
N ALA A 15 9.63 -7.29 -10.57
CA ALA A 15 8.88 -6.06 -10.34
C ALA A 15 7.37 -6.33 -10.47
N VAL A 16 6.57 -5.81 -9.53
CA VAL A 16 5.11 -5.97 -9.50
C VAL A 16 4.46 -4.58 -9.50
N LEU A 17 3.41 -4.42 -10.30
CA LEU A 17 2.59 -3.21 -10.34
C LEU A 17 1.24 -3.49 -9.66
N VAL A 18 0.94 -2.75 -8.59
CA VAL A 18 -0.33 -2.74 -7.89
C VAL A 18 -1.10 -1.50 -8.31
N VAL A 19 -2.30 -1.71 -8.87
CA VAL A 19 -3.19 -0.63 -9.29
C VAL A 19 -4.34 -0.53 -8.29
N GLY A 20 -4.49 0.64 -7.67
CA GLY A 20 -5.48 0.93 -6.63
C GLY A 20 -4.86 1.00 -5.24
N GLY A 21 -4.76 2.22 -4.68
CA GLY A 21 -4.24 2.54 -3.36
C GLY A 21 -5.26 2.44 -2.23
N GLY A 22 -6.28 1.60 -2.36
CA GLY A 22 -7.18 1.28 -1.24
C GLY A 22 -6.51 0.37 -0.20
N ILE A 23 -7.22 0.04 0.89
CA ILE A 23 -6.70 -0.82 1.97
C ILE A 23 -6.17 -2.17 1.44
N ALA A 24 -6.87 -2.78 0.48
CA ALA A 24 -6.47 -4.04 -0.13
C ALA A 24 -5.18 -3.92 -0.96
N GLY A 25 -5.04 -2.84 -1.74
CA GLY A 25 -3.85 -2.62 -2.57
C GLY A 25 -2.63 -2.24 -1.76
N MET A 26 -2.81 -1.44 -0.70
CA MET A 26 -1.72 -1.13 0.24
C MET A 26 -1.22 -2.40 0.95
N GLN A 27 -2.14 -3.26 1.41
CA GLN A 27 -1.77 -4.52 2.06
C GLN A 27 -1.04 -5.46 1.09
N ALA A 28 -1.57 -5.65 -0.12
CA ALA A 28 -0.92 -6.46 -1.14
C ALA A 28 0.48 -5.93 -1.50
N ALA A 29 0.64 -4.60 -1.60
CA ALA A 29 1.93 -3.99 -1.88
C ALA A 29 2.94 -4.22 -0.73
N LEU A 30 2.49 -4.15 0.53
CA LEU A 30 3.30 -4.46 1.70
C LEU A 30 3.74 -5.92 1.72
N ASP A 31 2.82 -6.86 1.47
CA ASP A 31 3.13 -8.29 1.46
C ASP A 31 4.14 -8.65 0.36
N LEU A 32 3.98 -8.08 -0.83
CA LEU A 32 4.93 -8.24 -1.95
C LEU A 32 6.29 -7.58 -1.67
N ALA A 33 6.30 -6.40 -1.04
CA ALA A 33 7.53 -5.72 -0.68
C ALA A 33 8.31 -6.49 0.41
N ASN A 34 7.59 -7.05 1.39
CA ASN A 34 8.14 -7.92 2.43
C ASN A 34 8.65 -9.25 1.86
N SER A 35 7.98 -9.78 0.83
CA SER A 35 8.42 -10.98 0.09
C SER A 35 9.65 -10.76 -0.80
N GLY A 36 10.17 -9.52 -0.85
CA GLY A 36 11.40 -9.22 -1.60
C GLY A 36 11.19 -8.79 -3.05
N PHE A 37 9.96 -8.49 -3.47
CA PHE A 37 9.69 -7.92 -4.79
C PHE A 37 9.84 -6.40 -4.79
N TYR A 38 10.10 -5.83 -5.97
CA TYR A 38 10.04 -4.38 -6.17
C TYR A 38 8.60 -4.01 -6.55
N VAL A 39 7.92 -3.20 -5.74
CA VAL A 39 6.49 -2.93 -5.92
C VAL A 39 6.28 -1.49 -6.34
N TYR A 40 5.56 -1.31 -7.45
CA TYR A 40 5.01 -0.03 -7.89
C TYR A 40 3.55 0.03 -7.43
N LEU A 41 3.16 1.07 -6.70
CA LEU A 41 1.76 1.31 -6.32
C LEU A 41 1.26 2.53 -7.09
N VAL A 42 0.21 2.36 -7.89
CA VAL A 42 -0.40 3.43 -8.69
C VAL A 42 -1.84 3.61 -8.26
N GLU A 43 -2.19 4.82 -7.84
CA GLU A 43 -3.54 5.24 -7.48
C GLU A 43 -3.99 6.35 -8.43
N LYS A 44 -5.25 6.31 -8.85
CA LYS A 44 -5.83 7.33 -9.73
C LYS A 44 -6.03 8.66 -8.99
N SER A 45 -6.40 8.57 -7.72
CA SER A 45 -6.73 9.69 -6.86
C SER A 45 -5.46 10.34 -6.28
N PRO A 46 -5.49 11.63 -5.92
CA PRO A 46 -4.34 12.29 -5.28
C PRO A 46 -4.04 11.77 -3.87
N SER A 47 -4.96 10.98 -3.28
CA SER A 47 -4.85 10.44 -1.94
C SER A 47 -5.06 8.92 -1.95
N ILE A 48 -4.28 8.22 -1.12
CA ILE A 48 -4.37 6.78 -0.84
C ILE A 48 -5.36 6.51 0.30
N GLY A 49 -5.90 5.29 0.34
CA GLY A 49 -6.85 4.79 1.34
C GLY A 49 -8.26 4.50 0.79
N GLY A 50 -8.56 4.91 -0.44
CA GLY A 50 -9.75 4.49 -1.20
C GLY A 50 -11.06 4.78 -0.47
N GLY A 51 -11.99 3.82 -0.46
CA GLY A 51 -13.28 3.96 0.23
C GLY A 51 -13.14 4.06 1.76
N MET A 52 -12.06 3.55 2.34
CA MET A 52 -11.86 3.57 3.80
C MET A 52 -11.56 4.97 4.32
N SER A 53 -10.82 5.79 3.56
CA SER A 53 -10.55 7.19 3.89
C SER A 53 -11.78 8.10 3.83
N GLN A 54 -12.88 7.64 3.23
CA GLN A 54 -14.15 8.36 3.19
C GLN A 54 -15.10 7.96 4.33
N LEU A 55 -14.73 6.98 5.15
CA LEU A 55 -15.51 6.56 6.31
C LEU A 55 -15.03 7.34 7.54
N ASP A 56 -15.95 7.93 8.28
CA ASP A 56 -15.62 8.57 9.56
C ASP A 56 -15.21 7.53 10.63
N LYS A 57 -15.82 6.35 10.58
CA LYS A 57 -15.68 5.31 11.60
C LYS A 57 -15.71 3.91 11.02
N THR A 58 -14.83 3.05 11.53
CA THR A 58 -14.81 1.62 11.18
C THR A 58 -15.52 0.82 12.26
N PHE A 59 -16.64 0.20 11.91
CA PHE A 59 -17.28 -0.80 12.78
C PHE A 59 -16.40 -2.05 12.86
N PRO A 60 -16.29 -2.75 14.00
CA PRO A 60 -17.02 -2.64 15.28
C PRO A 60 -16.32 -1.80 16.37
N THR A 61 -15.08 -1.38 16.15
CA THR A 61 -14.23 -0.74 17.17
C THR A 61 -14.46 0.78 17.29
N ASN A 62 -15.12 1.39 16.30
CA ASN A 62 -15.39 2.82 16.22
C ASN A 62 -14.10 3.69 16.21
N ASP A 63 -13.00 3.10 15.70
CA ASP A 63 -11.76 3.80 15.44
C ASP A 63 -11.91 4.76 14.26
N CYS A 64 -11.16 5.86 14.31
CA CYS A 64 -11.02 6.78 13.18
C CYS A 64 -10.41 6.03 12.00
N ALA A 65 -10.99 6.18 10.81
CA ALA A 65 -10.52 5.45 9.63
C ALA A 65 -9.23 6.03 9.03
N MET A 66 -8.69 7.11 9.61
CA MET A 66 -7.51 7.84 9.14
C MET A 66 -6.61 8.24 10.31
#